data_AF-A0A1V1I0W7-F1
#
_entry.id   AF-A0A1V1I0W7-F1
#
_cell.length_a   1.000
_cell.length_b   1.000
_cell.length_c   1.000
_cell.angle_alpha   90.00
_cell.angle_beta   90.00
_cell.angle_gamma   90.00
#
_symmetry.space_group_name_H-M   'P 1'
#
loop_
_entity.id
_entity.type
_entity.pdbx_description
1 polymer ?
#
loop_
_entity_poly.entity_id
_entity_poly.type
_entity_poly.pdbx_seq_one_letter_code
_entity_poly.pdbx_strand_id
1 'polypeptide(L)'
;MLDTLEFVLRILFFILSIIWAGKIMILRTDKQIVINPLLIIISSLLVILPPANKGIELLGMSIQNIKITLYCIYLVIVVIGIYATNKKNGIF
;
A
#
# COMPACT_ATOMS: atom_id res chain seq x y z
N MET A 1 -11.38 16.17 8.48
CA MET A 1 -9.92 16.25 8.18
C MET A 1 -9.36 14.86 7.87
N LEU A 2 -9.68 13.84 8.68
CA LEU A 2 -9.29 12.45 8.39
C LEU A 2 -9.86 11.94 7.05
N ASP A 3 -11.06 12.37 6.64
CA ASP A 3 -11.65 11.99 5.35
C ASP A 3 -10.82 12.50 4.17
N THR A 4 -10.36 13.75 4.23
CA THR A 4 -9.49 14.34 3.20
C THR A 4 -8.15 13.61 3.15
N LEU A 5 -7.60 13.25 4.30
CA LEU A 5 -6.34 12.50 4.39
C LEU A 5 -6.49 11.09 3.82
N GLU A 6 -7.53 10.35 4.20
CA GLU A 6 -7.85 9.03 3.64
C GLU A 6 -8.03 9.11 2.13
N PHE A 7 -8.70 10.15 1.63
CA PHE A 7 -8.88 10.38 0.21
C PHE A 7 -7.54 10.58 -0.54
N VAL A 8 -6.66 11.44 -0.02
CA VAL A 8 -5.31 11.65 -0.59
C VAL A 8 -4.50 10.35 -0.55
N LEU A 9 -4.53 9.62 0.56
CA LEU A 9 -3.84 8.33 0.69
C LEU A 9 -4.36 7.30 -0.30
N ARG A 10 -5.66 7.27 -0.58
CA ARG A 10 -6.27 6.37 -1.57
C ARG A 10 -5.80 6.68 -3.00
N ILE A 11 -5.63 7.96 -3.33
CA ILE A 11 -5.04 8.38 -4.62
C ILE A 11 -3.59 7.92 -4.71
N LEU A 12 -2.79 8.17 -3.66
CA LEU A 12 -1.39 7.73 -3.61
C LEU A 12 -1.26 6.21 -3.71
N PHE A 13 -2.12 5.47 -3.02
CA PHE A 13 -2.20 4.01 -3.09
C PHE A 13 -2.40 3.55 -4.53
N PHE A 14 -3.33 4.16 -5.26
CA PHE A 14 -3.60 3.81 -6.66
C PHE A 14 -2.39 4.08 -7.57
N ILE A 15 -1.81 5.29 -7.48
CA ILE A 15 -0.65 5.69 -8.30
C ILE A 15 0.55 4.76 -8.03
N LEU A 16 0.88 4.52 -6.75
CA LEU A 16 2.02 3.68 -6.39
C LEU A 16 1.80 2.20 -6.71
N SER A 17 0.55 1.71 -6.64
CA SER A 17 0.20 0.36 -7.10
C SER A 17 0.51 0.19 -8.59
N ILE A 18 0.16 1.16 -9.43
CA ILE A 18 0.46 1.15 -10.87
C ILE A 18 1.98 1.16 -11.11
N ILE A 19 2.70 2.04 -10.42
CA ILE A 19 4.17 2.12 -10.53
C ILE A 19 4.82 0.79 -10.13
N TRP A 20 4.38 0.19 -9.03
CA TRP A 20 4.89 -1.08 -8.55
C TRP A 20 4.57 -2.24 -9.52
N ALA A 21 3.35 -2.29 -10.03
CA ALA A 21 2.97 -3.28 -11.04
C ALA A 21 3.85 -3.18 -12.29
N GLY A 22 4.08 -1.97 -12.81
CA GLY A 22 5.00 -1.76 -13.94
C GLY A 22 6.42 -2.19 -13.61
N LYS A 23 6.91 -1.92 -12.39
CA LYS A 23 8.23 -2.38 -11.94
C LYS A 23 8.35 -3.89 -11.87
N ILE A 24 7.33 -4.61 -11.39
CA ILE A 24 7.33 -6.08 -11.38
C ILE A 24 7.34 -6.65 -12.80
N MET A 25 6.58 -6.05 -13.71
CA MET A 25 6.52 -6.52 -15.09
C MET A 25 7.85 -6.37 -15.82
N ILE A 26 8.60 -5.29 -15.55
CA ILE A 26 9.86 -4.98 -16.26
C ILE A 26 11.08 -5.60 -15.57
N LEU A 27 11.12 -5.61 -14.24
CA LEU A 27 12.27 -6.08 -13.46
C LEU A 27 11.89 -7.36 -12.71
N ARG A 28 12.69 -8.42 -12.85
CA ARG A 28 12.54 -9.63 -12.03
C ARG A 28 13.58 -9.62 -10.93
N THR A 29 13.16 -9.56 -9.67
CA THR A 29 14.08 -9.52 -8.52
C THR A 29 13.60 -10.42 -7.39
N ASP A 30 14.52 -11.08 -6.69
CA ASP A 30 14.17 -11.94 -5.54
C ASP A 30 13.46 -11.17 -4.43
N LYS A 31 13.68 -9.85 -4.32
CA LYS A 31 13.00 -8.99 -3.34
C LYS A 31 11.48 -8.94 -3.55
N GLN A 32 11.02 -9.20 -4.77
CA GLN A 32 9.58 -9.24 -5.10
C GLN A 32 8.86 -10.42 -4.45
N ILE A 33 9.58 -11.50 -4.10
CA ILE A 33 8.99 -12.68 -3.45
C ILE A 33 8.42 -12.36 -2.07
N VAL A 34 8.98 -11.35 -1.39
CA VAL A 34 8.53 -10.90 -0.07
C VAL A 34 7.55 -9.73 -0.22
N ILE A 35 7.88 -8.75 -1.07
CA ILE A 35 7.07 -7.53 -1.18
C ILE A 35 5.68 -7.82 -1.76
N ASN A 36 5.58 -8.67 -2.79
CA ASN A 36 4.30 -8.88 -3.48
C ASN A 36 3.24 -9.52 -2.55
N PRO A 37 3.54 -10.61 -1.81
CA PRO A 37 2.59 -11.16 -0.83
C PRO A 37 2.15 -10.14 0.23
N LEU A 38 3.06 -9.31 0.74
CA LEU A 38 2.73 -8.27 1.73
C LEU A 38 1.74 -7.25 1.17
N LEU A 39 1.96 -6.78 -0.05
CA LEU A 39 1.05 -5.82 -0.71
C LEU A 39 -0.33 -6.44 -0.99
N ILE A 40 -0.38 -7.73 -1.35
CA ILE A 40 -1.65 -8.46 -1.54
C ILE A 40 -2.42 -8.55 -0.22
N ILE A 41 -1.76 -8.90 0.87
CA ILE A 41 -2.38 -9.00 2.21
C ILE A 41 -2.95 -7.64 2.64
N ILE A 42 -2.19 -6.55 2.49
CA ILE A 42 -2.68 -5.22 2.87
C ILE A 42 -3.87 -4.80 1.99
N SER A 43 -3.80 -5.09 0.68
CA SER A 43 -4.88 -4.77 -0.26
C SER A 43 -6.15 -5.56 0.04
N SER A 44 -6.05 -6.85 0.38
CA SER A 44 -7.22 -7.66 0.73
C SER A 44 -7.88 -7.19 2.03
N LEU A 45 -7.08 -6.82 3.04
CA LEU A 45 -7.61 -6.22 4.27
C LEU A 45 -8.37 -4.92 3.99
N LEU A 46 -7.82 -4.03 3.15
CA LEU A 46 -8.47 -2.78 2.77
C LEU A 46 -9.83 -2.99 2.05
N VAL A 47 -9.96 -4.05 1.25
CA VAL A 47 -11.20 -4.39 0.52
C VAL A 47 -12.27 -4.93 1.46
N ILE A 48 -11.89 -5.73 2.46
CA ILE A 48 -12.83 -6.35 3.41
C ILE A 48 -13.36 -5.32 4.43
N LEU A 49 -12.58 -4.27 4.73
CA LEU A 49 -12.98 -3.27 5.72
C LEU A 49 -14.21 -2.47 5.25
N PRO A 50 -15.30 -2.43 6.04
CA PRO A 50 -16.53 -1.75 5.63
C PRO A 50 -16.32 -0.23 5.53
N PRO A 51 -17.24 0.49 4.86
CA PRO A 51 -17.14 1.95 4.76
C PRO A 51 -17.10 2.61 6.15
N ALA A 52 -16.20 3.58 6.32
CA ALA A 52 -15.94 4.25 7.59
C ALA A 52 -17.16 4.99 8.17
N ASN A 53 -18.11 5.34 7.30
CA ASN A 53 -19.27 6.17 7.63
C ASN A 53 -20.31 5.50 8.54
N LYS A 54 -20.13 4.23 8.89
CA LYS A 54 -21.12 3.46 9.68
C LYS A 54 -20.90 3.52 11.19
N GLY A 55 -19.90 4.25 11.69
CA GLY A 55 -19.61 4.33 13.14
C GLY A 55 -19.22 2.97 13.74
N ILE A 56 -18.82 2.02 12.91
CA ILE A 56 -18.41 0.68 13.33
C ILE A 56 -16.97 0.77 13.80
N GLU A 57 -16.72 0.32 15.02
CA GLU A 57 -15.38 0.17 15.58
C GLU A 57 -14.93 -1.29 15.43
N LEU A 58 -13.67 -1.48 15.02
CA LEU A 58 -13.05 -2.80 14.94
C LEU A 58 -11.84 -2.77 15.88
N LEU A 59 -11.78 -3.71 16.83
CA LEU A 59 -10.70 -3.77 17.83
C LEU A 59 -10.55 -2.47 18.66
N GLY A 60 -11.66 -1.77 18.92
CA GLY A 60 -11.66 -0.49 19.66
C GLY A 60 -11.04 0.69 18.89
N MET A 61 -10.76 0.53 17.60
CA MET A 61 -10.32 1.61 16.72
C MET A 61 -11.36 1.90 15.65
N SER A 62 -11.45 3.18 15.26
CA SER A 62 -12.27 3.57 14.11
C SER A 62 -11.72 2.92 12.83
N ILE A 63 -12.63 2.43 11.99
CA ILE A 63 -12.25 1.78 10.73
C ILE A 63 -11.51 2.75 9.81
N GLN A 64 -11.82 4.05 9.88
CA GLN A 64 -11.08 5.10 9.20
C GLN A 64 -9.60 5.10 9.59
N ASN A 65 -9.30 5.04 10.89
CA ASN A 65 -7.91 5.04 11.37
C ASN A 65 -7.18 3.77 10.94
N ILE A 66 -7.86 2.62 10.93
CA ILE A 66 -7.30 1.36 10.43
C ILE A 66 -6.96 1.48 8.94
N LYS A 67 -7.87 2.01 8.12
CA LYS A 67 -7.64 2.23 6.68
C LYS A 67 -6.46 3.15 6.42
N ILE A 68 -6.42 4.29 7.11
CA ILE A 68 -5.30 5.25 7.03
C ILE A 68 -3.98 4.56 7.38
N THR A 69 -3.95 3.77 8.45
CA THR A 69 -2.75 3.05 8.89
C THR A 69 -2.29 2.04 7.82
N LEU A 70 -3.22 1.25 7.28
CA LEU A 70 -2.93 0.29 6.22
C LEU A 70 -2.44 0.97 4.93
N TYR A 71 -3.03 2.11 4.55
CA TYR A 71 -2.53 2.90 3.42
C TYR A 71 -1.10 3.39 3.68
N CYS A 72 -0.80 3.94 4.86
CA CYS A 72 0.55 4.38 5.20
C CYS A 72 1.58 3.23 5.12
N ILE A 73 1.25 2.06 5.70
CA ILE A 73 2.12 0.89 5.64
C ILE A 73 2.34 0.45 4.19
N TYR A 74 1.28 0.39 3.38
CA TYR A 74 1.37 0.05 1.96
C TYR A 74 2.35 0.99 1.23
N LEU A 75 2.18 2.30 1.40
CA LEU A 75 3.02 3.31 0.75
C LEU A 75 4.49 3.15 1.13
N VAL A 76 4.79 2.95 2.42
CA VAL A 76 6.15 2.73 2.90
C VAL A 76 6.77 1.50 2.26
N ILE A 77 6.05 0.37 2.22
CA ILE A 77 6.54 -0.87 1.60
C ILE A 77 6.80 -0.66 0.11
N VAL A 78 5.89 0.00 -0.62
CA VAL A 78 6.09 0.25 -2.06
C VAL A 78 7.27 1.17 -2.30
N VAL A 79 7.42 2.26 -1.53
CA VAL A 79 8.55 3.19 -1.68
C VAL A 79 9.89 2.48 -1.40
N ILE A 80 9.96 1.68 -0.33
CA ILE A 80 11.14 0.85 -0.03
C ILE A 80 11.38 -0.15 -1.15
N GLY A 81 10.33 -0.78 -1.68
CA GLY A 81 10.42 -1.71 -2.80
C GLY A 81 10.98 -1.05 -4.06
N ILE A 82 10.47 0.13 -4.42
CA ILE A 82 10.94 0.92 -5.57
C ILE A 82 12.41 1.30 -5.38
N TYR A 83 12.77 1.79 -4.20
CA TYR A 83 14.16 2.11 -3.89
C TYR A 83 15.07 0.89 -3.97
N ALA A 84 14.67 -0.23 -3.37
CA ALA A 84 15.45 -1.45 -3.31
C ALA A 84 15.61 -2.13 -4.68
N THR A 85 14.66 -1.97 -5.58
CA THR A 85 14.72 -2.46 -6.97
C THR A 85 15.51 -1.50 -7.87
N ASN A 86 15.40 -0.19 -7.67
CA ASN A 86 16.20 0.81 -8.38
C ASN A 86 17.69 0.74 -8.04
N LYS A 87 18.07 0.38 -6.81
CA LYS A 87 19.49 0.27 -6.43
C LYS A 87 20.26 -0.78 -7.24
N LYS A 88 19.58 -1.76 -7.85
CA LYS A 88 20.19 -2.73 -8.78
C LYS A 88 20.32 -2.21 -10.22
N ASN A 89 19.65 -1.10 -10.55
CA ASN A 89 19.80 -0.40 -11.84
C ASN A 89 20.88 0.69 -11.79
N GLY A 90 21.60 0.82 -10.67
CA GLY A 90 22.81 1.63 -10.59
C GLY A 90 23.98 0.88 -11.19
N ILE A 91 24.15 1.01 -12.51
CA ILE A 91 25.40 0.93 -13.28
C ILE A 91 26.23 -0.36 -13.04
N PHE A 92 26.34 -1.19 -14.07
CA PHE A 92 27.06 -2.47 -14.19
C PHE A 92 26.24 -3.74 -13.89
#